data_AF-A0A4Y2L2U6-F1
#
_entry.id   AF-A0A4Y2L2U6-F1
#
_cell.length_a   1.000
_cell.length_b   1.000
_cell.length_c   1.000
_cell.angle_alpha   90.00
_cell.angle_beta   90.00
_cell.angle_gamma   90.00
#
_symmetry.space_group_name_H-M   'P 1'
#
loop_
_entity.id
_entity.type
_entity.pdbx_description
1 polymer ?
#
loop_
_entity_poly.entity_id
_entity_poly.type
_entity_poly.pdbx_seq_one_letter_code
_entity_poly.pdbx_strand_id
1 'polypeptide(L)'
;MNLRKFKTNSEELRNLWYERGMIEGEDTSVRPLKVLGIIWNIKDDIFELDVQPILNMIENLKNSKRCVLQTAANIFDPVGFVSPFNLIIKCLLQEIWENGLGWDDELPTELKKRWEIWCSQIYLLKDLTFEKKIFLLSVESSKRIRTAYLFG
;
A
#
# COMPACT_ATOMS: atom_id res chain seq x y z
N MET A 1 30.10 -1.02 5.11
CA MET A 1 28.76 -1.46 4.65
C MET A 1 28.07 -0.25 4.05
N ASN A 2 27.58 -0.34 2.82
CA ASN A 2 26.90 0.76 2.14
C ASN A 2 25.39 0.69 2.46
N LEU A 3 24.82 1.76 3.01
CA LEU A 3 23.44 1.81 3.52
C LEU A 3 22.47 2.57 2.59
N ARG A 4 22.80 2.75 1.30
CA ARG A 4 21.97 3.52 0.35
C ARG A 4 20.52 3.02 0.20
N LYS A 5 20.25 1.74 0.52
CA LYS A 5 18.89 1.15 0.51
C LYS A 5 18.12 1.34 1.82
N PHE A 6 18.77 1.81 2.89
CA PHE A 6 18.15 1.98 4.20
C PHE A 6 17.59 3.39 4.34
N LYS A 7 16.47 3.48 5.06
CA LYS A 7 15.78 4.73 5.39
C LYS A 7 15.53 4.78 6.89
N THR A 8 15.57 5.98 7.47
CA THR A 8 15.28 6.20 8.89
C THR A 8 14.54 7.52 9.09
N ASN A 9 13.59 7.52 10.02
CA ASN A 9 12.91 8.70 10.52
C ASN A 9 13.72 9.43 11.62
N SER A 10 14.80 8.82 12.15
CA SER A 10 15.67 9.45 13.14
C SER A 10 16.73 10.32 12.48
N GLU A 11 16.63 11.63 12.67
CA GLU A 11 17.64 12.59 12.20
C GLU A 11 19.02 12.31 12.78
N GLU A 12 19.11 11.96 14.06
CA GLU A 12 20.37 11.65 14.73
C GLU A 12 21.05 10.42 14.09
N LEU A 13 20.28 9.38 13.76
CA LEU A 13 20.81 8.18 13.11
C LEU A 13 21.23 8.48 11.66
N ARG A 14 20.46 9.32 10.96
CA ARG A 14 20.77 9.77 9.60
C ARG A 14 22.08 10.57 9.56
N ASN A 15 22.29 11.48 10.51
CA ASN A 15 23.52 12.24 10.64
C ASN A 15 24.72 11.33 10.92
N LEU A 16 24.56 10.36 11.82
CA LEU A 16 25.60 9.35 12.08
C LEU A 16 25.97 8.54 10.83
N TRP A 17 25.02 8.27 9.94
CA TRP A 17 25.30 7.57 8.69
C TRP A 17 26.10 8.41 7.69
N TYR A 18 25.83 9.72 7.61
CA TYR A 18 26.63 10.64 6.81
C TYR A 18 28.05 10.78 7.37
N GLU A 19 28.19 11.01 8.67
CA GLU A 19 29.49 11.12 9.34
C GLU A 19 30.37 9.89 9.12
N ARG A 20 29.76 8.70 9.10
CA ARG A 20 30.47 7.42 8.89
C ARG A 20 30.66 7.05 7.42
N GLY A 21 30.30 7.91 6.48
CA GLY A 21 30.39 7.63 5.03
C GLY A 21 29.56 6.42 4.59
N MET A 22 28.50 6.08 5.32
CA MET A 22 27.64 4.93 5.02
C MET A 22 26.61 5.25 3.92
N ILE A 23 26.31 6.54 3.73
CA ILE A 23 25.43 7.07 2.69
C ILE A 23 26.13 8.27 2.04
N GLU A 24 26.08 8.34 0.72
CA GLU A 24 26.61 9.45 -0.08
C GLU A 24 25.46 9.97 -0.95
N GLY A 25 25.18 11.27 -0.92
CA GLY A 25 24.17 11.92 -1.76
C GLY A 25 22.93 12.46 -1.03
N GLU A 26 21.91 12.77 -1.85
CA GLU A 26 20.69 13.53 -1.55
C GLU A 26 19.91 13.04 -0.31
N ASP A 27 19.31 13.97 0.44
CA ASP A 27 18.65 13.68 1.71
C ASP A 27 17.54 12.62 1.56
N THR A 28 17.76 11.47 2.20
CA THR A 28 16.90 10.31 2.05
C THR A 28 15.49 10.50 2.64
N SER A 29 15.27 11.51 3.49
CA SER A 29 13.95 11.90 3.99
C SER A 29 13.04 12.54 2.94
N VAL A 30 13.61 13.08 1.85
CA VAL A 30 12.84 13.89 0.88
C VAL A 30 11.96 13.03 -0.01
N ARG A 31 12.32 11.75 -0.21
CA ARG A 31 11.56 10.83 -1.07
C ARG A 31 10.90 9.74 -0.22
N PRO A 32 9.56 9.61 -0.27
CA PRO A 32 8.87 8.54 0.43
C PRO A 32 9.31 7.17 -0.10
N LEU A 33 9.33 6.17 0.78
CA LEU A 33 9.71 4.81 0.42
C LEU A 33 8.46 4.03 -0.01
N LYS A 34 8.42 3.56 -1.25
CA LYS A 34 7.30 2.77 -1.79
C LYS A 34 7.68 1.29 -1.86
N VAL A 35 6.86 0.44 -1.25
CA VAL A 35 7.05 -1.01 -1.24
C VAL A 35 5.69 -1.68 -1.35
N LEU A 36 5.50 -2.48 -2.40
CA LEU A 36 4.33 -3.35 -2.57
C LEU A 36 2.98 -2.61 -2.33
N GLY A 37 2.77 -1.45 -2.94
CA GLY A 37 1.52 -0.70 -2.78
C GLY A 37 1.39 0.09 -1.46
N ILE A 38 2.40 0.10 -0.60
CA ILE A 38 2.46 0.93 0.61
C ILE A 38 3.53 2.00 0.41
N ILE A 39 3.22 3.22 0.85
CA ILE A 39 4.12 4.37 0.86
C ILE A 39 4.44 4.70 2.32
N TRP A 40 5.72 4.76 2.67
CA TRP A 40 6.17 5.25 3.96
C TRP A 40 6.63 6.70 3.83
N ASN A 41 5.88 7.59 4.45
CA ASN A 41 6.32 8.96 4.71
C ASN A 41 7.26 8.94 5.92
N ILE A 42 8.55 9.08 5.63
CA ILE A 42 9.63 9.00 6.62
C ILE A 42 9.57 10.16 7.62
N LYS A 43 9.13 11.34 7.17
CA LYS A 43 9.13 12.57 7.95
C LYS A 43 8.08 12.49 9.06
N ASP A 44 6.87 12.12 8.69
CA ASP A 44 5.72 12.08 9.61
C ASP A 44 5.53 10.69 10.25
N ASP A 45 6.35 9.71 9.83
CA ASP A 45 6.32 8.31 10.26
C ASP A 45 4.96 7.62 10.11
N ILE A 46 4.31 7.88 8.98
CA ILE A 46 3.02 7.31 8.60
C ILE A 46 3.14 6.44 7.36
N PHE A 47 2.30 5.41 7.30
CA PHE A 47 2.05 4.63 6.10
C PHE A 47 0.81 5.14 5.38
N GLU A 48 0.90 5.16 4.07
CA GLU A 48 -0.16 5.49 3.12
C GLU A 48 -0.29 4.35 2.12
N LEU A 49 -1.44 4.25 1.45
CA LEU A 49 -1.65 3.30 0.36
C LEU A 49 -1.41 3.95 -0.99
N ASP A 50 -0.63 3.29 -1.84
CA ASP A 50 -0.43 3.68 -3.23
C ASP A 50 -1.63 3.26 -4.08
N VAL A 51 -2.69 4.05 -4.03
CA VAL A 51 -3.94 3.77 -4.76
C VAL A 51 -3.99 4.35 -6.17
N GLN A 52 -3.09 5.29 -6.50
CA GLN A 52 -3.06 5.99 -7.79
C GLN A 52 -3.05 5.06 -9.01
N PRO A 53 -2.25 3.96 -9.05
CA PRO A 53 -2.28 3.04 -10.18
C PRO A 53 -3.66 2.42 -10.43
N ILE A 54 -4.41 2.15 -9.34
CA ILE A 54 -5.74 1.55 -9.44
C ILE A 54 -6.76 2.62 -9.84
N LEU A 55 -6.68 3.83 -9.29
CA LEU A 55 -7.55 4.95 -9.67
C LEU A 55 -7.48 5.24 -11.18
N ASN A 56 -6.25 5.36 -11.72
CA ASN A 56 -6.05 5.57 -13.15
C ASN A 56 -6.59 4.42 -14.01
N MET A 57 -6.57 3.20 -13.46
CA MET A 57 -7.12 2.03 -14.12
C MET A 57 -8.64 2.13 -14.21
N ILE A 58 -9.34 2.28 -13.08
CA ILE A 58 -10.81 2.24 -13.01
C ILE A 58 -11.50 3.35 -13.82
N GLU A 59 -10.85 4.50 -14.02
CA GLU A 59 -11.40 5.61 -14.83
C GLU A 59 -11.68 5.21 -16.29
N ASN A 60 -10.95 4.23 -16.82
CA ASN A 60 -11.05 3.81 -18.22
C ASN A 60 -11.55 2.36 -18.41
N LEU A 61 -11.92 1.68 -17.32
CA LEU A 61 -12.29 0.27 -17.39
C LEU A 61 -13.72 0.05 -17.86
N LYS A 62 -13.90 -1.04 -18.61
CA LYS A 62 -15.22 -1.60 -18.91
C LYS A 62 -15.75 -2.30 -17.67
N ASN A 63 -17.07 -2.37 -17.56
CA ASN A 63 -17.73 -3.17 -16.54
C ASN A 63 -17.75 -4.64 -16.97
N SER A 64 -16.58 -5.31 -16.92
CA SER A 64 -16.42 -6.72 -17.27
C SER A 64 -15.67 -7.51 -16.20
N LYS A 65 -15.79 -8.83 -16.27
CA LYS A 65 -15.07 -9.77 -15.39
C LYS A 65 -13.56 -9.57 -15.40
N ARG A 66 -12.97 -9.36 -16.58
CA ARG A 66 -11.53 -9.11 -16.73
C ARG A 66 -11.11 -7.87 -15.94
N CYS A 67 -11.89 -6.80 -16.01
CA CYS A 67 -11.60 -5.55 -15.33
C CYS A 67 -11.68 -5.68 -13.80
N VAL A 68 -12.70 -6.37 -13.28
CA VAL A 68 -12.82 -6.64 -11.83
C VAL A 68 -11.65 -7.48 -11.32
N LEU A 69 -11.29 -8.55 -12.05
CA LEU A 69 -10.15 -9.40 -11.69
C LEU A 69 -8.83 -8.61 -11.69
N GLN A 70 -8.58 -7.86 -12.76
CA GLN A 70 -7.38 -7.03 -12.89
C GLN A 70 -7.29 -6.03 -11.74
N THR A 71 -8.40 -5.40 -11.38
CA THR A 71 -8.44 -4.47 -10.26
C THR A 71 -8.15 -5.16 -8.93
N ALA A 72 -8.82 -6.28 -8.64
CA ALA A 72 -8.61 -7.06 -7.42
C ALA A 72 -7.15 -7.51 -7.24
N ALA A 73 -6.48 -7.86 -8.34
CA ALA A 73 -5.08 -8.29 -8.33
C ALA A 73 -4.08 -7.16 -8.07
N ASN A 74 -4.45 -5.90 -8.34
CA ASN A 74 -3.57 -4.74 -8.15
C ASN A 74 -3.62 -4.17 -6.73
N ILE A 75 -4.55 -4.62 -5.88
CA ILE A 75 -4.61 -4.19 -4.49
C ILE A 75 -3.77 -5.14 -3.66
N PHE A 76 -2.57 -4.69 -3.31
CA PHE A 76 -1.65 -5.44 -2.48
C PHE A 76 -1.66 -4.90 -1.06
N ASP A 77 -2.05 -5.74 -0.10
CA ASP A 77 -2.14 -5.39 1.32
C ASP A 77 -1.45 -6.48 2.16
N PRO A 78 -0.11 -6.42 2.30
CA PRO A 78 0.67 -7.47 2.94
C PRO A 78 0.43 -7.57 4.45
N VAL A 79 -0.03 -6.48 5.07
CA VAL A 79 -0.20 -6.36 6.53
C VAL A 79 -1.67 -6.33 6.95
N GLY A 80 -2.61 -6.24 6.00
CA GLY A 80 -4.04 -6.33 6.25
C GLY A 80 -4.71 -5.00 6.62
N PHE A 81 -4.08 -3.85 6.33
CA PHE A 81 -4.60 -2.51 6.64
C PHE A 81 -6.00 -2.24 6.08
N VAL A 82 -6.31 -2.81 4.91
CA VAL A 82 -7.56 -2.64 4.18
C VAL A 82 -8.20 -3.99 3.83
N SER A 83 -7.92 -5.00 4.63
CA SER A 83 -8.45 -6.36 4.42
C SER A 83 -9.98 -6.41 4.25
N PRO A 84 -10.80 -5.68 5.06
CA PRO A 84 -12.25 -5.65 4.84
C PRO A 84 -12.65 -5.08 3.49
N PHE A 85 -11.95 -4.04 3.01
CA PHE A 85 -12.20 -3.44 1.71
C PHE A 85 -11.82 -4.38 0.56
N ASN A 86 -10.68 -5.06 0.70
CA ASN A 86 -10.20 -6.08 -0.25
C ASN A 86 -11.08 -7.32 -0.31
N LEU A 87 -11.75 -7.67 0.80
CA LEU A 87 -12.66 -8.80 0.84
C LEU A 87 -13.88 -8.56 -0.07
N ILE A 88 -14.43 -7.34 -0.07
CA ILE A 88 -15.64 -6.99 -0.84
C ILE A 88 -15.45 -7.27 -2.34
N ILE A 89 -14.33 -6.84 -2.93
CA ILE A 89 -14.05 -7.07 -4.35
C ILE A 89 -13.81 -8.56 -4.65
N LYS A 90 -13.22 -9.31 -3.72
CA LYS A 90 -13.02 -10.77 -3.87
C LYS A 90 -14.35 -11.52 -3.84
N CYS A 91 -15.27 -11.15 -2.96
CA CYS A 91 -16.64 -11.69 -2.95
C CYS A 91 -17.37 -11.36 -4.25
N LEU A 92 -17.30 -10.11 -4.72
CA LEU A 92 -17.89 -9.71 -6.00
C LEU A 92 -17.31 -10.52 -7.17
N LEU A 93 -15.99 -10.72 -7.19
CA LEU A 93 -15.32 -11.53 -8.20
C LEU A 93 -15.84 -12.98 -8.17
N GLN A 94 -15.99 -13.59 -6.98
CA GLN A 94 -16.55 -14.93 -6.84
C GLN A 94 -17.96 -15.03 -7.44
N GLU A 95 -18.85 -14.09 -7.12
CA GLU A 95 -20.20 -14.08 -7.67
C GLU A 95 -20.22 -13.92 -9.20
N ILE A 96 -19.33 -13.09 -9.75
CA ILE A 96 -19.13 -12.94 -11.20
C ILE A 96 -18.72 -14.29 -11.83
N TRP A 97 -17.89 -15.08 -11.16
CA TRP A 97 -17.51 -16.42 -11.62
C TRP A 97 -18.69 -17.39 -11.59
N GLU A 98 -19.49 -17.38 -10.54
CA GLU A 98 -20.67 -18.24 -10.39
C GLU A 98 -21.75 -17.95 -11.44
N ASN A 99 -21.84 -16.71 -11.93
CA ASN A 99 -22.73 -16.31 -13.03
C ASN A 99 -22.26 -16.79 -14.42
N GLY A 100 -21.09 -17.43 -14.53
CA GLY A 100 -20.61 -18.01 -15.79
C GLY A 100 -20.23 -16.99 -16.87
N LEU A 101 -19.98 -15.72 -16.49
CA LEU A 101 -19.63 -14.66 -17.42
C LEU A 101 -18.28 -14.92 -18.11
N GLY A 102 -18.24 -14.62 -19.42
CA GLY A 102 -17.02 -14.52 -20.19
C GLY A 102 -16.12 -13.38 -19.71
N TRP A 103 -14.91 -13.31 -20.24
CA TRP A 103 -13.91 -12.34 -19.79
C TRP A 103 -14.32 -10.88 -20.04
N ASP A 104 -14.90 -10.62 -21.20
CA ASP A 104 -15.19 -9.27 -21.69
C ASP A 104 -16.70 -8.99 -21.79
N ASP A 105 -17.53 -9.90 -21.27
CA ASP A 105 -18.98 -9.72 -21.16
C ASP A 105 -19.30 -8.58 -20.19
N GLU A 106 -20.36 -7.83 -20.49
CA GLU A 106 -20.85 -6.79 -19.59
C GLU A 106 -21.44 -7.41 -18.32
N LEU A 107 -21.13 -6.81 -17.18
CA LEU A 107 -21.69 -7.22 -15.90
C LEU A 107 -23.21 -7.02 -15.86
N PRO A 108 -23.99 -8.01 -15.38
CA PRO A 108 -25.41 -7.85 -15.06
C PRO A 108 -25.66 -6.65 -14.16
N THR A 109 -26.82 -6.02 -14.30
CA THR A 109 -27.18 -4.75 -13.63
C THR A 109 -26.82 -4.71 -12.14
N GLU A 110 -27.14 -5.76 -11.38
CA GLU A 110 -26.85 -5.80 -9.95
C GLU A 110 -25.35 -5.91 -9.62
N LEU A 111 -24.59 -6.71 -10.38
CA LEU A 111 -23.15 -6.85 -10.20
C LEU A 111 -22.41 -5.58 -10.64
N LYS A 112 -22.86 -4.96 -11.73
CA LYS A 112 -22.36 -3.68 -12.23
C LYS A 112 -22.55 -2.57 -11.19
N LYS A 113 -23.74 -2.46 -10.59
CA LYS A 113 -24.02 -1.47 -9.55
C LYS A 113 -23.09 -1.63 -8.34
N ARG A 114 -22.88 -2.87 -7.87
CA ARG A 114 -21.96 -3.15 -6.76
C ARG A 114 -20.50 -2.85 -7.10
N TRP A 115 -20.10 -3.17 -8.32
CA TRP A 115 -18.78 -2.83 -8.85
C TRP A 115 -18.57 -1.30 -8.88
N GLU A 116 -19.52 -0.53 -9.41
CA GLU A 116 -19.47 0.93 -9.47
C GLU A 116 -19.42 1.56 -8.06
N ILE A 117 -20.20 1.02 -7.11
CA ILE A 117 -20.12 1.43 -5.70
C ILE A 117 -18.71 1.17 -5.15
N TRP A 118 -18.15 -0.01 -5.37
CA TRP A 118 -16.79 -0.32 -4.91
C TRP A 118 -15.74 0.62 -5.53
N CYS A 119 -15.84 0.91 -6.83
CA CYS A 119 -14.98 1.89 -7.52
C CYS A 119 -15.09 3.29 -6.92
N SER A 120 -16.29 3.72 -6.50
CA SER A 120 -16.45 5.02 -5.84
C SER A 120 -15.79 5.05 -4.45
N GLN A 121 -15.77 3.91 -3.75
CA GLN A 121 -15.22 3.80 -2.40
C GLN A 121 -13.70 3.76 -2.37
N ILE A 122 -13.03 3.30 -3.43
CA ILE A 122 -11.56 3.22 -3.44
C ILE A 122 -10.90 4.61 -3.28
N TYR A 123 -11.57 5.68 -3.69
CA TYR A 123 -11.09 7.04 -3.50
C TYR A 123 -10.92 7.41 -2.02
N LEU A 124 -11.69 6.80 -1.12
CA LEU A 124 -11.57 6.99 0.33
C LEU A 124 -10.25 6.46 0.89
N LEU A 125 -9.61 5.50 0.20
CA LEU A 125 -8.33 4.95 0.62
C LEU A 125 -7.16 5.91 0.38
N LYS A 126 -7.34 6.94 -0.46
CA LYS A 126 -6.30 7.94 -0.76
C LYS A 126 -5.90 8.73 0.50
N ASP A 127 -6.88 9.02 1.35
CA ASP A 127 -6.68 9.83 2.55
C ASP A 127 -6.43 8.96 3.80
N LEU A 128 -6.39 7.63 3.62
CA LEU A 128 -6.19 6.69 4.71
C LEU A 128 -4.71 6.61 5.07
N THR A 129 -4.41 6.98 6.31
CA THR A 129 -3.06 6.95 6.88
C THR A 129 -3.02 6.04 8.10
N PHE A 130 -1.88 5.38 8.30
CA PHE A 130 -1.64 4.51 9.44
C PHE A 130 -0.37 4.96 10.16
N GLU A 131 -0.47 5.20 11.46
CA GLU A 131 0.70 5.45 12.28
C GLU A 131 1.58 4.20 12.30
N LYS A 132 2.87 4.36 11.98
CA LYS A 132 3.84 3.26 12.10
C LYS A 132 4.20 3.06 13.56
N LYS A 133 3.35 2.34 14.30
CA LYS A 133 3.64 1.95 15.68
C LYS A 133 4.45 0.68 15.73
N ILE A 134 5.62 0.75 16.35
CA ILE A 134 6.33 -0.43 16.81
C ILE A 134 5.79 -0.72 18.21
N PHE A 135 5.15 -1.89 18.38
CA PHE A 135 4.89 -2.38 19.73
C PHE A 135 6.23 -2.68 20.39
N LEU A 136 6.64 -1.78 21.28
CA LEU A 136 7.71 -2.05 22.23
C LEU A 136 7.13 -3.06 23.24
N LEU A 137 7.13 -4.34 22.88
CA LEU A 137 7.09 -5.39 23.90
C LEU A 137 8.21 -5.06 24.88
N SER A 138 7.87 -4.80 26.14
CA SER A 138 8.81 -4.23 27.10
C SER A 138 10.01 -5.16 27.25
N VAL A 139 11.10 -4.83 26.58
CA VAL A 139 12.41 -5.37 26.89
C VAL A 139 12.91 -4.48 28.02
N GLU A 140 12.69 -4.89 29.28
CA GLU A 140 13.25 -4.23 30.48
C GLU A 140 14.79 -4.16 30.49
N SER A 141 15.48 -4.36 29.37
CA SER A 141 16.93 -4.32 29.25
C SER A 141 17.46 -3.57 28.02
N SER A 142 16.63 -3.00 27.14
CA SER A 142 17.16 -2.43 25.90
C SER A 142 17.34 -0.92 25.96
N LYS A 143 18.56 -0.47 26.29
CA LYS A 143 19.01 0.88 25.94
C LYS A 143 18.89 1.07 24.42
N ARG A 144 17.94 1.91 24.02
CA ARG A 144 17.78 2.56 22.70
C ARG A 144 18.14 1.69 21.49
N ILE A 145 17.14 1.03 20.91
CA ILE A 145 17.22 0.60 19.50
C ILE A 145 16.57 1.70 18.65
N ARG A 146 17.39 2.41 17.87
CA ARG A 146 16.97 3.30 16.78
C ARG A 146 17.07 2.50 15.48
N THR A 147 15.94 2.07 14.92
CA THR A 147 15.92 1.01 13.91
C THR A 147 15.94 1.55 12.48
N ALA A 148 16.71 0.91 11.62
CA ALA A 148 16.68 1.04 10.17
C ALA A 148 15.99 -0.19 9.57
N TYR A 149 15.11 0.01 8.59
CA TYR A 149 14.36 -1.09 7.97
C TYR A 149 14.87 -1.38 6.56
N LEU A 150 14.94 -2.67 6.23
CA LEU A 150 15.24 -3.23 4.92
C LEU A 150 13.91 -3.69 4.30
N PHE A 151 13.59 -3.21 3.10
CA PHE A 151 12.60 -3.86 2.25
C PHE A 151 13.33 -4.34 1.00
N GLY A 152 13.34 -5.66 0.83
CA GLY A 152 13.97 -6.37 -0.29
C GLY A 152 13.00 -6.61 -1.44
#